data_AF-A0A0F9IX84-F1
#
_entry.id   AF-A0A0F9IX84-F1
#
_cell.length_a   1.000
_cell.length_b   1.000
_cell.length_c   1.000
_cell.angle_alpha   90.00
_cell.angle_beta   90.00
_cell.angle_gamma   90.00
#
_symmetry.space_group_name_H-M   'P 1'
#
loop_
_entity.id
_entity.type
_entity.pdbx_description
1 polymer ?
#
loop_
_entity_poly.entity_id
_entity_poly.type
_entity_poly.pdbx_seq_one_letter_code
_entity_poly.pdbx_strand_id
1 'polypeptide(L)'
;MAKEAPDYTASGVNLCNPPEVRELLDLYIVAQNQAWAAQEAIEAVIPEDLKEGNSAASVALGDARNALRAAVEEHGGYQDVGTETYALFQVRRTPQYSIVPFLGMKKYEQFVPLVVKNTIDPDALKGQIRGKLLTEAELVEDGVITYKETQAFILKVPEAN
;
A
#
# COMPACT_ATOMS: atom_id res chain seq x y z
N MET A 1 -5.53 -19.18 -0.18
CA MET A 1 -6.79 -19.16 -0.97
C MET A 1 -6.92 -17.76 -1.55
N ALA A 2 -6.98 -17.63 -2.87
CA ALA A 2 -7.16 -16.34 -3.53
C ALA A 2 -8.59 -15.85 -3.25
N LYS A 3 -8.74 -14.58 -2.87
CA LYS A 3 -10.06 -13.97 -2.72
C LYS A 3 -10.64 -13.85 -4.13
N GLU A 4 -11.68 -14.61 -4.45
CA GLU A 4 -12.33 -14.56 -5.76
C GLU A 4 -12.73 -13.11 -6.06
N ALA A 5 -12.45 -12.67 -7.29
CA ALA A 5 -12.87 -11.35 -7.73
C ALA A 5 -14.40 -11.25 -7.62
N PRO A 6 -14.93 -10.12 -7.11
CA PRO A 6 -16.36 -9.95 -6.96
C PRO A 6 -17.09 -10.15 -8.30
N ASP A 7 -18.11 -11.00 -8.29
CA ASP A 7 -18.95 -11.31 -9.45
C ASP A 7 -20.00 -10.20 -9.63
N TYR A 8 -19.80 -9.36 -10.65
CA TYR A 8 -20.68 -8.24 -11.00
C TYR A 8 -21.73 -8.58 -12.07
N THR A 9 -21.89 -9.86 -12.42
CA THR A 9 -22.77 -10.27 -13.53
C THR A 9 -24.22 -9.82 -13.29
N ALA A 10 -24.69 -9.80 -12.04
CA ALA A 10 -26.02 -9.30 -11.67
C ALA A 10 -26.17 -7.77 -11.85
N SER A 11 -25.12 -6.99 -11.53
CA SER A 11 -25.10 -5.54 -11.71
C SER A 11 -25.02 -5.11 -13.17
N GLY A 12 -24.48 -5.97 -14.05
CA GLY A 12 -24.44 -5.73 -15.50
C GLY A 12 -25.76 -6.02 -16.22
N VAL A 13 -26.66 -6.82 -15.63
CA VAL A 13 -27.94 -7.24 -16.22
C VAL A 13 -29.12 -6.44 -15.66
N ASN A 14 -29.11 -6.10 -14.37
CA ASN A 14 -30.10 -5.22 -13.75
C ASN A 14 -29.63 -3.76 -13.86
N LEU A 15 -30.11 -3.04 -14.88
CA LEU A 15 -29.87 -1.59 -15.04
C LEU A 15 -30.67 -0.72 -14.04
N CYS A 16 -31.42 -1.34 -13.13
CA CYS A 16 -32.20 -0.69 -12.09
C CYS A 16 -31.52 -0.89 -10.72
N ASN A 17 -31.63 0.10 -9.84
CA ASN A 17 -31.14 0.00 -8.46
C ASN A 17 -31.92 -1.10 -7.72
N PRO A 18 -31.27 -2.15 -7.20
CA PRO A 18 -31.96 -3.21 -6.47
C PRO A 18 -32.58 -2.67 -5.17
N PRO A 19 -33.86 -2.96 -4.89
CA PRO A 19 -34.53 -2.48 -3.68
C PRO A 19 -33.86 -2.99 -2.40
N GLU A 20 -33.31 -4.21 -2.40
CA GLU A 20 -32.62 -4.80 -1.26
C GLU A 20 -31.33 -4.04 -0.91
N VAL A 21 -30.61 -3.57 -1.93
CA VAL A 21 -29.41 -2.73 -1.75
C VAL A 21 -29.81 -1.35 -1.22
N ARG A 22 -30.97 -0.82 -1.65
CA ARG A 22 -31.48 0.46 -1.15
C ARG A 22 -31.83 0.38 0.34
N GLU A 23 -32.51 -0.68 0.78
CA GLU A 23 -32.84 -0.89 2.19
C GLU A 23 -31.58 -1.00 3.07
N LEU A 24 -30.56 -1.74 2.60
CA LEU A 24 -29.27 -1.83 3.29
C LEU A 24 -28.56 -0.48 3.35
N LEU A 25 -28.64 0.32 2.28
CA LEU A 25 -28.07 1.65 2.25
C LEU A 25 -28.77 2.60 3.24
N ASP A 26 -30.10 2.55 3.33
CA ASP A 26 -30.87 3.37 4.27
C ASP A 26 -30.54 2.96 5.73
N LEU A 27 -30.40 1.66 6.02
CA LEU A 27 -29.92 1.17 7.32
C LEU A 27 -28.50 1.65 7.64
N TYR A 28 -27.59 1.59 6.65
CA TYR A 28 -26.23 2.08 6.80
C TYR A 28 -26.20 3.57 7.14
N ILE A 29 -26.99 4.40 6.45
CA ILE A 29 -27.07 5.84 6.69
C ILE A 29 -27.54 6.12 8.12
N VAL A 30 -28.56 5.41 8.61
CA VAL A 30 -29.04 5.56 9.99
C VAL A 30 -27.95 5.21 10.99
N ALA A 31 -27.27 4.08 10.80
CA ALA A 31 -26.19 3.64 11.68
C ALA A 31 -25.00 4.63 11.67
N GLN A 32 -24.65 5.15 10.50
CA GLN A 32 -23.60 6.16 10.35
C GLN A 32 -23.95 7.46 11.09
N ASN A 33 -25.18 7.94 10.94
CA ASN A 33 -25.64 9.16 11.64
C ASN A 33 -25.65 8.97 13.16
N GLN A 34 -26.04 7.79 13.65
CA GLN A 34 -25.97 7.47 15.07
C GLN A 34 -24.52 7.46 15.59
N ALA A 35 -23.60 6.88 14.82
CA ALA A 35 -22.19 6.86 15.17
C ALA A 35 -21.59 8.27 15.21
N TRP A 36 -21.93 9.13 14.25
CA TRP A 36 -21.51 10.54 14.24
C TRP A 36 -22.08 11.32 15.42
N ALA A 37 -23.37 11.20 15.71
CA ALA A 37 -23.98 11.87 16.87
C ALA A 37 -23.35 11.41 18.19
N ALA A 38 -23.02 10.12 18.32
CA ALA A 38 -22.30 9.60 19.49
C ALA A 38 -20.88 10.18 19.59
N GLN A 39 -20.17 10.28 18.47
CA GLN A 39 -18.83 10.88 18.42
C GLN A 39 -18.86 12.36 18.80
N GLU A 40 -19.80 13.15 18.28
CA GLU A 40 -19.99 14.55 18.63
C GLU A 40 -20.30 14.72 20.12
N ALA A 41 -21.16 13.86 20.68
CA ALA A 41 -21.48 13.88 22.10
C ALA A 41 -20.25 13.58 22.97
N ILE A 42 -19.39 12.64 22.56
CA ILE A 42 -18.12 12.35 23.24
C ILE A 42 -17.20 13.58 23.17
N GLU A 43 -17.03 14.16 21.98
CA GLU A 43 -16.19 15.34 21.79
C GLU A 43 -16.69 16.55 22.58
N ALA A 44 -18.00 16.73 22.74
CA ALA A 44 -18.57 17.81 23.54
C ALA A 44 -18.26 17.70 25.04
N VAL A 45 -17.98 16.49 25.54
CA VAL A 45 -17.65 16.24 26.96
C VAL A 45 -16.15 16.41 27.25
N ILE A 46 -15.30 16.36 26.22
CA ILE A 46 -13.86 16.57 26.38
C ILE A 46 -13.62 18.07 26.66
N PRO A 47 -12.98 18.43 27.79
CA PRO A 47 -12.59 19.81 28.08
C PRO A 47 -11.74 20.43 26.97
N GLU A 48 -11.99 21.70 26.63
CA GLU A 48 -11.31 22.35 25.50
C GLU A 48 -9.80 22.50 25.70
N ASP A 49 -9.33 22.68 26.94
CA ASP A 49 -7.91 22.67 27.28
C ASP A 49 -7.23 21.34 26.94
N LEU A 50 -7.94 20.21 27.08
CA LEU A 50 -7.43 18.90 26.67
C LEU A 50 -7.46 18.73 25.13
N LYS A 51 -8.45 19.29 24.43
CA LYS A 51 -8.48 19.27 22.96
C LYS A 51 -7.34 20.09 22.36
N GLU A 52 -7.15 21.31 22.87
CA GLU A 52 -6.05 22.19 22.48
C GLU A 52 -4.70 21.55 22.81
N GLY A 53 -4.57 20.98 24.01
CA GLY A 53 -3.36 20.24 24.42
C GLY A 53 -3.05 19.06 23.51
N ASN A 54 -4.05 18.26 23.14
CA ASN A 54 -3.88 17.12 22.23
C ASN A 54 -3.52 17.56 20.81
N SER A 55 -4.14 18.63 20.32
CA SER A 55 -3.80 19.23 19.02
C SER A 55 -2.36 19.74 19.00
N ALA A 56 -1.96 20.51 20.02
CA ALA A 56 -0.60 21.03 20.15
C ALA A 56 0.45 19.91 20.27
N ALA A 57 0.17 18.85 21.05
CA ALA A 57 1.03 17.69 21.15
C ALA A 57 1.17 16.94 19.81
N SER A 58 0.06 16.81 19.06
CA SER A 58 0.07 16.18 17.73
C SER A 58 0.91 16.96 16.72
N VAL A 59 0.82 18.30 16.74
CA VAL A 59 1.65 19.19 15.92
C VAL A 59 3.12 19.04 16.29
N ALA A 60 3.45 19.14 17.59
CA ALA A 60 4.82 19.02 18.08
C ALA A 60 5.44 17.65 17.73
N LEU A 61 4.65 16.56 17.82
CA LEU A 61 5.08 15.22 17.41
C LEU A 61 5.37 15.16 15.91
N GLY A 62 4.51 15.79 15.09
CA GLY A 62 4.70 15.91 13.64
C GLY A 62 5.99 16.65 13.29
N ASP A 63 6.24 17.79 13.94
CA ASP A 63 7.44 18.61 13.75
C ASP A 63 8.70 17.86 14.16
N ALA A 64 8.68 17.20 15.32
CA ALA A 64 9.79 16.37 15.79
C ALA A 64 10.09 15.21 14.83
N ARG A 65 9.05 14.55 14.29
CA ARG A 65 9.21 13.48 13.30
C ARG A 65 9.84 14.00 12.01
N ASN A 66 9.46 15.18 11.54
CA ASN A 66 10.03 15.81 10.35
C ASN A 66 11.49 16.22 10.57
N ALA A 67 11.81 16.79 11.73
CA ALA A 67 13.19 17.12 12.10
C ALA A 67 14.07 15.86 12.17
N LEU A 68 13.56 14.78 12.78
CA LEU A 68 14.27 13.51 12.86
C LEU A 68 14.49 12.90 11.47
N ARG A 69 13.49 12.98 10.59
CA ARG A 69 13.63 12.55 9.20
C ARG A 69 14.76 13.32 8.50
N ALA A 70 14.77 14.65 8.59
CA ALA A 70 15.80 15.48 7.97
C ALA A 70 17.19 15.14 8.53
N ALA A 71 17.32 14.96 9.85
CA ALA A 71 18.57 14.56 10.48
C ALA A 71 19.07 13.18 9.99
N VAL A 72 18.16 12.22 9.76
CA VAL A 72 18.51 10.91 9.21
C VAL A 72 18.92 11.01 7.73
N GLU A 73 18.29 11.89 6.94
CA GLU A 73 18.70 12.17 5.56
C GLU A 73 20.12 12.79 5.51
N GLU A 74 20.46 13.65 6.46
CA GLU A 74 21.74 14.36 6.52
C GLU A 74 22.88 13.53 7.12
N HIS A 75 22.61 12.81 8.22
CA HIS A 75 23.63 12.17 9.05
C HIS A 75 23.58 10.63 9.02
N GLY A 76 22.58 10.04 8.38
CA GLY A 76 22.37 8.60 8.36
C GLY A 76 21.46 8.09 9.48
N GLY A 77 21.14 6.80 9.42
CA GLY A 77 20.19 6.16 10.34
C GLY A 77 20.74 5.87 11.74
N TYR A 78 19.84 5.87 12.72
CA TYR A 78 20.09 5.46 14.10
C TYR A 78 19.43 4.11 14.39
N GLN A 79 20.15 3.21 15.07
CA GLN A 79 19.63 1.93 15.54
C GLN A 79 20.26 1.58 16.89
N ASP A 80 19.43 1.35 17.89
CA ASP A 80 19.81 0.80 19.19
C ASP A 80 19.05 -0.50 19.45
N VAL A 81 19.81 -1.60 19.53
CA VAL A 81 19.27 -2.94 19.74
C VAL A 81 18.82 -3.13 21.18
N GLY A 82 19.44 -2.45 22.15
CA GLY A 82 19.13 -2.61 23.58
C GLY A 82 17.79 -2.00 23.96
N THR A 83 17.42 -0.89 23.32
CA THR A 83 16.16 -0.18 23.56
C THR A 83 15.12 -0.42 22.46
N GLU A 84 15.43 -1.28 21.48
CA GLU A 84 14.64 -1.49 20.26
C GLU A 84 14.22 -0.18 19.54
N THR A 85 15.05 0.86 19.65
CA THR A 85 14.77 2.18 19.09
C THR A 85 15.51 2.37 17.78
N TYR A 86 14.81 2.78 16.72
CA TYR A 86 15.46 3.04 15.44
C TYR A 86 14.76 4.11 14.61
N ALA A 87 15.57 4.86 13.86
CA ALA A 87 15.15 5.87 12.89
C ALA A 87 16.03 5.76 11.64
N LEU A 88 15.50 5.26 10.53
CA LEU A 88 16.28 4.98 9.32
C LEU A 88 15.42 4.97 8.07
N PHE A 89 16.04 5.19 6.91
CA PHE A 89 15.40 4.90 5.62
C PHE A 89 15.65 3.47 5.21
N GLN A 90 14.57 2.73 4.93
CA GLN A 90 14.70 1.46 4.22
C GLN A 90 14.41 1.67 2.73
N VAL A 91 15.31 1.13 1.91
CA VAL A 91 15.09 1.03 0.47
C VAL A 91 14.14 -0.13 0.22
N ARG A 92 12.95 0.17 -0.26
CA ARG A 92 12.03 -0.81 -0.82
C ARG A 92 12.19 -0.81 -2.33
N ARG A 93 12.62 -1.94 -2.87
CA ARG A 93 12.66 -2.20 -4.31
C ARG A 93 11.34 -2.83 -4.74
N THR A 94 10.63 -2.15 -5.62
CA THR A 94 9.40 -2.69 -6.22
C THR A 94 9.70 -3.04 -7.67
N PRO A 95 9.53 -4.31 -8.10
CA PRO A 95 9.74 -4.70 -9.48
C PRO A 95 8.66 -4.06 -10.36
N GLN A 96 9.09 -3.42 -11.42
CA GLN A 96 8.29 -2.92 -12.52
C GLN A 96 8.60 -3.75 -13.75
N TYR A 97 7.56 -4.09 -14.51
CA TYR A 97 7.68 -4.91 -15.69
C TYR A 97 7.46 -4.01 -16.90
N SER A 98 8.47 -3.90 -17.75
CA SER A 98 8.44 -3.01 -18.92
C SER A 98 7.97 -3.75 -20.16
N ILE A 99 7.09 -3.13 -20.94
CA ILE A 99 6.48 -3.67 -22.16
C ILE A 99 7.27 -3.20 -23.40
N VAL A 100 8.59 -3.02 -23.30
CA VAL A 100 9.48 -2.93 -24.48
C VAL A 100 9.66 -4.37 -24.99
N PRO A 101 9.77 -4.64 -26.31
CA PRO A 101 9.08 -5.78 -26.87
C PRO A 101 9.82 -7.08 -26.48
N PHE A 102 9.29 -7.71 -25.44
CA PHE A 102 9.47 -9.13 -25.16
C PHE A 102 9.25 -9.94 -26.46
N LEU A 103 8.37 -9.44 -27.34
CA LEU A 103 8.29 -9.71 -28.77
C LEU A 103 9.57 -9.31 -29.54
N GLY A 104 10.56 -10.20 -29.57
CA GLY A 104 11.77 -10.01 -30.38
C GLY A 104 13.01 -10.65 -29.76
N MET A 105 12.95 -10.98 -28.48
CA MET A 105 13.99 -11.73 -27.80
C MET A 105 13.86 -13.21 -28.13
N LYS A 106 14.60 -13.68 -29.14
CA LYS A 106 14.62 -15.09 -29.61
C LYS A 106 14.76 -16.12 -28.47
N LYS A 107 15.44 -15.73 -27.38
CA LYS A 107 15.66 -16.57 -26.20
C LYS A 107 14.36 -16.94 -25.46
N TYR A 108 13.31 -16.11 -25.55
CA TYR A 108 12.09 -16.27 -24.76
C TYR A 108 10.83 -16.47 -25.61
N GLU A 109 10.97 -16.63 -26.92
CA GLU A 109 9.89 -16.69 -27.90
C GLU A 109 8.81 -17.73 -27.54
N GLN A 110 9.21 -18.89 -27.02
CA GLN A 110 8.30 -19.95 -26.57
C GLN A 110 7.42 -19.57 -25.36
N PHE A 111 7.81 -18.55 -24.59
CA PHE A 111 7.09 -18.08 -23.40
C PHE A 111 6.31 -16.79 -23.66
N VAL A 112 6.56 -16.09 -24.78
CA VAL A 112 5.87 -14.84 -25.16
C VAL A 112 4.34 -14.98 -25.16
N PRO A 113 3.72 -16.03 -25.74
CA PRO A 113 2.26 -16.15 -25.77
C PRO A 113 1.62 -16.30 -24.39
N LEU A 114 2.39 -16.77 -23.40
CA LEU A 114 1.92 -17.02 -22.04
C LEU A 114 2.00 -15.78 -21.16
N VAL A 115 2.87 -14.82 -21.53
CA VAL A 115 3.17 -13.62 -20.75
C VAL A 115 2.50 -12.37 -21.37
N VAL A 116 2.22 -12.37 -22.67
CA VAL A 116 1.73 -11.20 -23.39
C VAL A 116 0.24 -11.32 -23.71
N LYS A 117 -0.60 -10.55 -23.01
CA LYS A 117 -1.98 -10.22 -23.40
C LYS A 117 -2.09 -8.70 -23.52
N ASN A 118 -1.77 -8.14 -24.70
CA ASN A 118 -1.69 -6.69 -25.00
C ASN A 118 -0.76 -5.84 -24.10
N THR A 119 -0.28 -6.38 -22.98
CA THR A 119 0.68 -5.91 -21.99
C THR A 119 1.26 -7.15 -21.28
N ILE A 120 2.41 -7.04 -20.61
CA ILE A 120 2.98 -8.15 -19.82
C ILE A 120 2.08 -8.42 -18.61
N ASP A 121 1.62 -9.67 -18.44
CA ASP A 121 0.94 -10.13 -17.23
C ASP A 121 1.98 -10.40 -16.12
N PRO A 122 2.05 -9.55 -15.07
CA PRO A 122 3.06 -9.69 -14.02
C PRO A 122 2.93 -10.97 -13.21
N ASP A 123 1.72 -11.51 -13.08
CA ASP A 123 1.47 -12.70 -12.26
C ASP A 123 1.80 -13.97 -13.02
N ALA A 124 1.54 -14.00 -14.33
CA ALA A 124 2.04 -15.05 -15.21
C ALA A 124 3.59 -15.08 -15.22
N LEU A 125 4.24 -13.92 -15.34
CA LEU A 125 5.70 -13.82 -15.35
C LEU A 125 6.34 -14.25 -14.02
N LYS A 126 5.77 -13.85 -12.87
CA LYS A 126 6.18 -14.35 -11.54
C LYS A 126 6.03 -15.86 -11.43
N GLY A 127 4.98 -16.42 -12.03
CA GLY A 127 4.77 -17.88 -12.11
C GLY A 127 5.93 -18.58 -12.80
N GLN A 128 6.43 -18.03 -13.92
CA GLN A 128 7.55 -18.59 -14.68
C GLN A 128 8.89 -18.50 -13.92
N ILE A 129 9.12 -17.38 -13.21
CA ILE A 129 10.30 -17.20 -12.34
C ILE A 129 10.29 -18.24 -11.21
N ARG A 130 9.14 -18.40 -10.53
CA ARG A 130 8.97 -19.41 -9.47
C ARG A 130 9.13 -20.84 -10.01
N GLY A 131 8.69 -21.08 -11.24
CA GLY A 131 8.88 -22.33 -11.97
C GLY A 131 10.32 -22.59 -12.45
N LYS A 132 11.26 -21.66 -12.23
CA LYS A 132 12.65 -21.70 -12.70
C LYS A 132 12.80 -21.80 -14.23
N LEU A 133 11.76 -21.42 -14.97
CA LEU A 133 11.76 -21.40 -16.44
C LEU A 133 12.39 -20.12 -16.99
N LEU A 134 12.37 -19.06 -16.19
CA LEU A 134 13.07 -17.79 -16.42
C LEU A 134 13.81 -17.43 -15.14
N THR A 135 14.94 -16.73 -15.24
CA THR A 135 15.62 -16.19 -14.06
C THR A 135 15.43 -14.68 -13.95
N GLU A 136 15.28 -14.20 -12.72
CA GLU A 136 15.13 -12.77 -12.44
C GLU A 136 16.35 -11.97 -12.91
N ALA A 137 17.57 -12.53 -12.78
CA ALA A 137 18.80 -11.87 -13.20
C ALA A 137 18.84 -11.59 -14.71
N GLU A 138 18.45 -12.58 -15.54
CA GLU A 138 18.41 -12.43 -16.99
C GLU A 138 17.35 -11.41 -17.42
N LEU A 139 16.17 -11.43 -16.78
CA LEU A 139 15.09 -10.49 -17.09
C LEU A 139 15.42 -9.04 -16.69
N VAL A 140 16.27 -8.84 -15.67
CA VAL A 140 16.80 -7.53 -15.30
C VAL A 140 17.85 -7.04 -16.30
N GLU A 141 18.76 -7.92 -16.73
CA GLU A 141 19.77 -7.61 -17.75
C GLU A 141 19.11 -7.22 -19.09
N ASP A 142 18.07 -7.93 -19.48
CA ASP A 142 17.29 -7.68 -20.70
C ASP A 142 16.33 -6.46 -20.58
N GLY A 143 16.30 -5.78 -19.43
CA GLY A 143 15.48 -4.58 -19.20
C GLY A 143 13.97 -4.84 -19.11
N VAL A 144 13.56 -6.11 -18.98
CA VAL A 144 12.17 -6.55 -18.82
C VAL A 144 11.68 -6.25 -17.41
N ILE A 145 12.53 -6.48 -16.41
CA ILE A 145 12.30 -6.09 -15.02
C ILE A 145 13.18 -4.88 -14.71
N THR A 146 12.56 -3.77 -14.34
CA THR A 146 13.24 -2.63 -13.73
C THR A 146 12.81 -2.54 -12.27
N TYR A 147 13.65 -1.99 -11.40
CA TYR A 147 13.25 -1.74 -10.02
C TYR A 147 13.03 -0.26 -9.83
N LYS A 148 11.84 0.09 -9.34
CA LYS A 148 11.63 1.41 -8.74
C LYS A 148 12.10 1.32 -7.30
N GLU A 149 13.17 2.04 -6.99
CA GLU A 149 13.60 2.25 -5.61
C GLU A 149 12.69 3.30 -4.98
N THR A 150 12.12 2.95 -3.84
CA THR A 150 11.35 3.85 -2.99
C THR A 150 11.92 3.77 -1.60
N GLN A 151 12.23 4.91 -1.00
CA GLN A 151 12.70 4.98 0.38
C GLN A 151 11.51 5.25 1.30
N ALA A 152 11.44 4.51 2.41
CA ALA A 152 10.47 4.73 3.46
C ALA A 152 11.21 5.08 4.76
N PHE A 153 10.82 6.19 5.39
CA PHE A 153 11.30 6.55 6.72
C PHE A 153 10.61 5.68 7.76
N ILE A 154 11.38 4.89 8.49
CA ILE A 154 10.89 4.02 9.55
C ILE A 154 11.39 4.56 10.88
N LEU A 155 10.45 4.74 11.80
CA LEU A 155 10.67 5.17 13.17
C LEU A 155 10.02 4.15 14.11
N LYS A 156 10.80 3.58 15.02
CA LYS A 156 10.32 2.81 16.17
C LYS A 156 10.90 3.43 17.44
N VAL A 157 10.01 3.70 18.38
CA VAL A 157 10.32 4.16 19.73
C VAL A 157 9.65 3.23 20.73
N PRO A 158 10.18 3.08 21.95
CA PRO A 158 9.56 2.25 22.99
C PRO A 158 8.20 2.84 23.38
N GLU A 159 7.24 1.99 23.71
CA GLU A 159 5.99 2.45 24.32
C GLU A 159 6.28 3.04 25.70
N ALA A 160 5.68 4.20 26.02
CA ALA A 160 5.75 4.76 27.37
C ALA A 160 4.90 3.87 28.30
N ASN A 161 5.56 3.22 29.27
CA ASN A 161 4.88 2.48 30.35
C ASN A 161 4.15 3.41 31.32
#